data_AF-A0A932PJG0-F1
#
_entry.id   AF-A0A932PJG0-F1
#
_cell.length_a   1.000
_cell.length_b   1.000
_cell.length_c   1.000
_cell.angle_alpha   90.00
_cell.angle_beta   90.00
_cell.angle_gamma   90.00
#
_symmetry.space_group_name_H-M   'P 1'
#
loop_
_entity.id
_entity.type
_entity.pdbx_description
1 polymer ?
#
loop_
_entity_poly.entity_id
_entity_poly.type
_entity_poly.pdbx_seq_one_letter_code
_entity_poly.pdbx_strand_id
1 'polypeptide(L)'
;MTIERRMIVGIDDIKAVTFECSKCGARMPIAVGSLREVPQQCPSCNEVWWRSNDFPAHVTTSGPAATAFIQAVRVSAAMIRDKTDTFRILLEFEEPK
;
A
#
# COMPACT_ATOMS: atom_id res chain seq x y z
N MET A 1 30.24 16.35 -11.19
CA MET A 1 29.32 15.50 -11.96
C MET A 1 28.46 14.75 -10.97
N THR A 2 27.20 15.13 -10.84
CA THR A 2 26.23 14.37 -10.06
C THR A 2 25.69 13.26 -10.94
N ILE A 3 25.95 12.01 -10.56
CA ILE A 3 25.31 10.86 -11.20
C ILE A 3 23.88 10.85 -10.69
N GLU A 4 22.93 11.31 -11.51
CA GLU A 4 21.52 11.06 -11.25
C GLU A 4 21.28 9.56 -11.39
N ARG A 5 20.94 8.92 -10.27
CA ARG A 5 20.56 7.52 -10.24
C ARG A 5 19.03 7.46 -10.12
N ARG A 6 18.41 6.61 -10.92
CA ARG A 6 16.95 6.43 -10.99
C ARG A 6 16.60 5.08 -10.40
N MET A 7 15.61 5.05 -9.51
CA MET A 7 15.05 3.81 -8.96
C MET A 7 13.69 3.54 -9.60
N ILE A 8 13.59 2.40 -10.30
CA ILE A 8 12.35 1.91 -10.90
C ILE A 8 11.91 0.69 -10.10
N VAL A 9 10.66 0.69 -9.62
CA VAL A 9 10.11 -0.37 -8.78
C VAL A 9 8.79 -0.84 -9.37
N GLY A 10 8.66 -2.14 -9.63
CA GLY A 10 7.39 -2.77 -10.00
C GLY A 10 6.50 -3.02 -8.77
N ILE A 11 5.20 -3.21 -8.98
CA ILE A 11 4.30 -3.61 -7.89
C ILE A 11 4.70 -4.98 -7.30
N ASP A 12 5.27 -5.86 -8.13
CA ASP A 12 5.85 -7.15 -7.75
C ASP A 12 7.10 -7.04 -6.86
N ASP A 13 7.80 -5.89 -6.89
CA ASP A 13 8.97 -5.65 -6.05
C ASP A 13 8.59 -5.20 -4.62
N ILE A 14 7.31 -4.90 -4.35
CA ILE A 14 6.84 -4.46 -3.03
C ILE A 14 6.80 -5.66 -2.07
N LYS A 15 7.72 -5.68 -1.10
CA LYS A 15 7.80 -6.76 -0.10
C LYS A 15 6.73 -6.66 0.99
N ALA A 16 6.48 -5.46 1.50
CA ALA A 16 5.55 -5.23 2.61
C ALA A 16 4.98 -3.81 2.58
N VAL A 17 3.77 -3.66 3.10
CA VAL A 17 3.16 -2.39 3.45
C VAL A 17 3.32 -2.18 4.95
N THR A 18 3.89 -1.06 5.37
CA THR A 18 4.04 -0.73 6.79
C THR A 18 2.98 0.28 7.20
N PHE A 19 2.15 -0.10 8.18
CA PHE A 19 1.18 0.79 8.80
C PHE A 19 1.81 1.42 10.04
N GLU A 20 1.87 2.75 10.08
CA GLU A 20 2.36 3.50 11.23
C GLU A 20 1.19 4.20 11.92
N CYS A 21 1.04 3.98 13.22
CA CYS A 21 0.01 4.63 14.02
C CYS A 21 0.46 6.06 14.38
N SER A 22 -0.27 7.08 13.91
CA SER A 22 0.03 8.48 14.27
C SER A 22 -0.12 8.80 15.76
N LYS A 23 -0.86 7.97 16.53
CA LYS A 23 -1.11 8.19 17.96
C LYS A 23 -0.01 7.62 18.87
N CYS A 24 0.41 6.38 18.62
CA CYS A 24 1.38 5.69 19.48
C CYS A 24 2.72 5.36 18.80
N GLY A 25 2.86 5.69 17.51
CA GLY A 25 4.07 5.40 16.73
C GLY A 25 4.30 3.92 16.42
N ALA A 26 3.38 3.03 16.81
CA ALA A 26 3.51 1.61 16.53
C ALA A 26 3.54 1.36 15.02
N ARG A 27 4.53 0.57 14.59
CA ARG A 27 4.72 0.18 13.19
C ARG A 27 4.37 -1.29 13.02
N MET A 28 3.56 -1.57 12.00
CA MET A 28 3.12 -2.91 11.66
C MET A 28 3.41 -3.17 10.18
N PRO A 29 4.55 -3.80 9.86
CA PRO A 29 4.82 -4.27 8.52
C PRO A 29 3.98 -5.52 8.22
N ILE A 30 3.25 -5.50 7.10
CA ILE A 30 2.49 -6.64 6.59
C ILE A 30 3.02 -6.97 5.20
N ALA A 31 3.54 -8.19 5.03
CA ALA A 31 4.00 -8.67 3.74
C ALA A 31 2.86 -8.62 2.71
N VAL A 32 3.14 -8.20 1.47
CA VAL A 32 2.10 -8.05 0.44
C VAL A 32 1.37 -9.37 0.18
N GLY A 33 2.09 -10.50 0.17
CA GLY A 33 1.49 -11.84 0.03
C GLY A 33 0.58 -12.26 1.19
N SER A 34 0.68 -11.62 2.35
CA SER A 34 -0.15 -11.88 3.54
C SER A 34 -1.22 -10.80 3.76
N LEU A 35 -1.22 -9.73 2.95
CA LEU A 35 -2.13 -8.60 3.07
C LEU A 35 -3.52 -8.98 2.55
N ARG A 36 -4.35 -9.54 3.44
CA ARG A 36 -5.74 -9.90 3.12
C ARG A 36 -6.67 -8.70 3.22
N GLU A 37 -6.53 -7.92 4.28
CA GLU A 37 -7.38 -6.76 4.56
C GLU A 37 -6.54 -5.64 5.17
N VAL A 38 -7.01 -4.40 5.03
CA VAL A 38 -6.42 -3.27 5.74
C VAL A 38 -6.74 -3.44 7.23
N PRO A 39 -5.81 -3.22 8.17
CA PRO A 39 -6.13 -3.27 9.59
C PRO A 39 -7.09 -2.14 9.97
N GLN A 40 -8.15 -2.46 10.71
CA GLN A 40 -9.15 -1.46 11.14
C GLN A 40 -8.70 -0.60 12.31
N GLN A 41 -7.77 -1.11 13.13
CA GLN A 41 -7.29 -0.45 14.32
C GLN A 41 -5.81 -0.76 14.58
N CYS A 42 -5.17 0.11 15.36
CA CYS A 42 -3.81 -0.11 15.81
C CYS A 42 -3.75 -1.28 16.81
N PRO A 43 -2.88 -2.29 16.61
CA PRO A 43 -2.76 -3.43 17.52
C PRO A 43 -2.16 -3.07 18.88
N SER A 44 -1.50 -1.91 19.01
CA SER A 44 -0.80 -1.50 20.23
C SER A 44 -1.66 -0.61 21.15
N CYS A 45 -2.43 0.32 20.59
CA CYS A 45 -3.22 1.28 21.38
C CYS A 45 -4.73 1.24 21.09
N ASN A 46 -5.18 0.33 20.22
CA ASN A 46 -6.57 0.18 19.79
C ASN A 46 -7.20 1.44 19.15
N GLU A 47 -6.37 2.37 18.66
CA GLU A 47 -6.86 3.52 17.89
C GLU A 47 -7.54 3.03 16.61
N VAL A 48 -8.79 3.43 16.38
CA VAL A 48 -9.56 3.05 15.20
C VAL A 48 -9.08 3.87 14.01
N TRP A 49 -8.63 3.20 12.95
CA TRP A 49 -8.16 3.84 11.72
C TRP A 49 -9.30 4.06 10.72
N TRP A 50 -10.22 3.09 10.62
CA TRP A 50 -11.38 3.17 9.71
C TRP A 50 -12.44 2.14 10.12
N ARG A 51 -13.70 2.34 9.68
CA ARG A 51 -14.82 1.42 9.94
C ARG A 51 -15.34 0.86 8.61
N SER A 52 -15.90 -0.37 8.61
CA SER A 52 -16.33 -1.07 7.38
C SER A 52 -17.28 -0.29 6.47
N ASN A 53 -18.06 0.65 7.02
CA ASN A 53 -18.97 1.50 6.25
C ASN A 53 -18.27 2.68 5.54
N ASP A 54 -16.97 2.87 5.76
CA ASP A 54 -16.19 3.95 5.18
C ASP A 54 -15.58 3.58 3.82
N PHE A 55 -15.77 2.35 3.32
CA PHE A 55 -15.34 1.98 1.97
C PHE A 55 -16.24 2.63 0.92
N PRO A 56 -15.73 3.56 0.10
CA PRO A 56 -16.48 4.05 -1.02
C PRO A 56 -16.34 3.05 -2.18
N ALA A 57 -17.44 2.84 -2.89
CA ALA A 57 -17.45 2.07 -4.13
C ALA A 57 -16.53 2.66 -5.22
N HIS A 58 -16.07 3.91 -5.04
CA HIS A 58 -15.23 4.66 -5.98
C HIS A 58 -14.11 5.40 -5.26
N VAL A 59 -12.91 5.43 -5.86
CA VAL A 59 -11.79 6.22 -5.36
C VAL A 59 -12.08 7.70 -5.64
N THR A 60 -12.61 8.42 -4.66
CA THR A 60 -12.77 9.87 -4.75
C THR A 60 -11.58 10.57 -4.11
N THR A 61 -11.22 11.74 -4.63
CA THR A 61 -10.06 12.56 -4.23
C THR A 61 -10.17 13.14 -2.81
N SER A 62 -11.27 12.90 -2.09
CA SER A 62 -11.52 13.37 -0.72
C SER A 62 -11.90 12.24 0.26
N GLY A 63 -11.89 10.98 -0.20
CA GLY A 63 -12.18 9.78 0.60
C GLY A 63 -10.92 8.97 0.97
N PRO A 64 -11.05 7.71 1.42
CA PRO A 64 -9.98 6.88 1.98
C PRO A 64 -9.01 6.36 0.90
N ALA A 65 -8.33 7.29 0.24
CA ALA A 65 -7.37 7.03 -0.83
C ALA A 65 -6.26 6.06 -0.39
N ALA A 66 -5.86 6.12 0.88
CA ALA A 66 -4.90 5.19 1.45
C ALA A 66 -5.43 3.74 1.40
N THR A 67 -6.66 3.48 1.85
CA THR A 67 -7.23 2.12 1.84
C THR A 67 -7.47 1.63 0.42
N ALA A 68 -7.89 2.52 -0.49
CA ALA A 68 -8.04 2.22 -1.91
C ALA A 68 -6.70 1.83 -2.56
N PHE A 69 -5.63 2.57 -2.26
CA PHE A 69 -4.30 2.22 -2.73
C PHE A 69 -3.86 0.84 -2.22
N ILE A 70 -4.08 0.54 -0.94
CA ILE A 70 -3.75 -0.79 -0.40
C ILE A 70 -4.54 -1.90 -1.09
N GLN A 71 -5.84 -1.69 -1.37
CA GLN A 71 -6.63 -2.65 -2.13
C GLN A 71 -6.09 -2.83 -3.55
N ALA A 72 -5.70 -1.74 -4.23
CA ALA A 72 -5.11 -1.80 -5.56
C ALA A 72 -3.82 -2.63 -5.56
N VAL A 73 -2.90 -2.38 -4.62
CA VAL A 73 -1.65 -3.15 -4.45
C VAL A 73 -1.96 -4.64 -4.27
N ARG A 74 -2.94 -4.98 -3.42
CA ARG A 74 -3.35 -6.36 -3.18
C ARG A 74 -3.89 -7.04 -4.45
N VAL A 75 -4.81 -6.38 -5.16
CA VAL A 75 -5.42 -6.93 -6.38
C VAL A 75 -4.37 -7.10 -7.47
N SER A 76 -3.51 -6.11 -7.69
CA SER A 76 -2.43 -6.19 -8.66
C SER A 76 -1.44 -7.31 -8.33
N ALA A 77 -1.03 -7.46 -7.06
CA ALA A 77 -0.16 -8.56 -6.64
C ALA A 77 -0.80 -9.94 -6.87
N ALA A 78 -2.13 -10.05 -6.74
CA ALA A 78 -2.85 -11.27 -7.07
C ALA A 78 -2.84 -11.56 -8.57
N MET A 79 -3.14 -10.58 -9.40
CA MET A 79 -3.16 -10.73 -10.86
C MET A 79 -1.78 -11.13 -11.42
N ILE A 80 -0.70 -10.53 -10.90
CA ILE A 80 0.68 -10.85 -11.30
C ILE A 80 1.02 -12.30 -10.97
N ARG A 81 0.73 -12.76 -9.76
CA ARG A 81 0.96 -14.15 -9.35
C ARG A 81 0.19 -15.13 -10.23
N ASP A 82 -1.05 -14.79 -10.56
CA ASP A 82 -1.94 -15.64 -11.35
C ASP A 82 -1.68 -15.49 -12.87
N LYS A 83 -0.71 -14.66 -13.29
CA LYS A 83 -0.35 -14.33 -14.68
C LYS A 83 -1.54 -13.84 -15.52
N THR A 84 -2.43 -13.10 -14.89
CA THR A 84 -3.64 -12.52 -15.51
C THR A 84 -3.51 -11.01 -15.70
N ASP A 85 -2.33 -10.44 -15.46
CA ASP A 85 -2.04 -9.03 -15.67
C ASP A 85 -1.96 -8.69 -17.16
N THR A 86 -2.67 -7.62 -17.55
CA THR A 86 -2.67 -7.12 -18.94
C THR A 86 -1.57 -6.09 -19.18
N PHE A 87 -1.01 -5.51 -18.11
CA PHE A 87 0.08 -4.54 -18.16
C PHE A 87 0.84 -4.53 -16.82
N ARG A 88 2.11 -4.10 -16.85
CA ARG A 88 2.95 -3.91 -15.65
C ARG A 88 2.89 -2.45 -15.20
N ILE A 89 2.78 -2.24 -13.90
CA ILE A 89 2.88 -0.91 -13.28
C ILE A 89 4.31 -0.75 -12.75
N LEU A 90 5.00 0.27 -13.26
CA LEU A 90 6.35 0.65 -12.82
C LEU A 90 6.27 2.05 -12.18
N LEU A 91 6.83 2.19 -10.99
CA LEU A 91 6.87 3.43 -10.23
C LEU A 91 8.32 3.93 -10.24
N GLU A 92 8.51 5.16 -10.73
CA GLU A 92 9.81 5.83 -10.74
C GLU A 92 9.90 6.79 -9.55
N PHE A 93 10.98 6.67 -8.78
CA PHE A 93 11.23 7.51 -7.62
C PHE A 93 12.49 8.34 -7.82
N GLU A 94 12.42 9.61 -7.40
CA GLU A 94 13.60 10.44 -7.23
C GLU A 94 14.39 9.97 -6.01
N GLU A 95 15.71 9.85 -6.14
CA GLU A 95 16.55 9.48 -5.00
C GLU A 95 16.58 10.59 -3.94
N PRO A 96 16.56 10.25 -2.65
CA PRO A 96 16.75 11.23 -1.59
C PRO A 96 18.14 11.85 -1.71
N LYS A 97 18.19 13.20 -1.70
CA LYS A 97 19.43 13.98 -1.71
C LYS A 97 20.27 13.77 -0.45
#